data_AF-A0A8J8PFA9-F1
#
_entry.id   AF-A0A8J8PFA9-F1
#
_cell.length_a   1.000
_cell.length_b   1.000
_cell.length_c   1.000
_cell.angle_alpha   90.00
_cell.angle_beta   90.00
_cell.angle_gamma   90.00
#
_symmetry.space_group_name_H-M   'P 1'
#
loop_
_entity.id
_entity.type
_entity.pdbx_description
1 polymer ?
#
loop_
_entity_poly.entity_id
_entity_poly.type
_entity_poly.pdbx_seq_one_letter_code
_entity_poly.pdbx_strand_id
1 'polypeptide(L)'
;MKLKGKVKKYILEKINDKKKLHFSLLDPYKIGSKSELEKIAKSLYDAGTDAFLVGGTLGVSKDKLDFVLSILEDYEIPKIIFPSNINLISEKADAILFLSLLNSDDIYYVIGAHIVAAPIIKMLQIEPIPTGYIIVGHGGTAAHVGRARIIPYDNYELALAYTLAAEYLGMNLVYLEAGSGAPRGYFEELYKQSELKEYI
;
A
#
# COMPACT_ATOMS: atom_id res chain seq x y z
N MET A 1 3.71 17.80 -10.07
CA MET A 1 3.34 17.05 -8.85
C MET A 1 4.04 17.64 -7.62
N LYS A 2 3.28 17.95 -6.57
CA LYS A 2 3.75 18.79 -5.45
C LYS A 2 4.64 18.06 -4.41
N LEU A 3 4.59 16.73 -4.32
CA LEU A 3 5.23 15.96 -3.23
C LEU A 3 6.29 14.92 -3.67
N LYS A 4 6.68 14.89 -4.95
CA LYS A 4 7.70 13.95 -5.45
C LYS A 4 9.00 14.01 -4.63
N GLY A 5 9.47 12.84 -4.17
CA GLY A 5 10.69 12.70 -3.37
C GLY A 5 10.56 13.15 -1.92
N LYS A 6 9.35 13.46 -1.45
CA LYS A 6 9.06 13.94 -0.09
C LYS A 6 7.97 13.13 0.61
N VAL A 7 7.37 12.13 -0.05
CA VAL A 7 6.24 11.38 0.49
C VAL A 7 6.66 10.55 1.70
N LYS A 8 7.79 9.84 1.65
CA LYS A 8 8.27 9.09 2.82
C LYS A 8 8.50 10.02 4.01
N LYS A 9 9.16 11.15 3.77
CA LYS A 9 9.41 12.17 4.81
C LYS A 9 8.09 12.68 5.41
N TYR A 10 7.13 13.04 4.56
CA TYR A 10 5.79 13.47 4.97
C TYR A 10 5.09 12.44 5.87
N ILE A 11 5.14 11.15 5.49
CA ILE A 11 4.52 10.07 6.26
C ILE A 11 5.18 9.96 7.65
N LEU A 12 6.52 9.92 7.70
CA LEU A 12 7.26 9.77 8.95
C LEU A 12 7.08 10.97 9.90
N GLU A 13 7.10 12.20 9.37
CA GLU A 13 6.83 13.41 10.16
C GLU A 13 5.41 13.39 10.73
N LYS A 14 4.41 13.05 9.91
CA LYS A 14 3.02 12.98 10.38
C LYS A 14 2.76 11.87 11.39
N ILE A 15 3.44 10.72 11.29
CA ILE A 15 3.32 9.66 12.30
C ILE A 15 3.79 10.18 13.67
N ASN A 16 4.88 10.95 13.70
CA ASN A 16 5.41 11.54 14.93
C ASN A 16 4.44 12.58 15.55
N ASP A 17 3.73 13.35 14.72
CA ASP A 17 2.82 14.40 15.18
C ASP A 17 1.40 13.91 15.54
N LYS A 18 0.82 13.01 14.74
CA LYS A 18 -0.62 12.71 14.74
C LYS A 18 -1.01 11.35 15.36
N LYS A 19 -0.05 10.56 15.85
CA LYS A 19 -0.20 9.17 16.35
C LYS A 19 -0.72 8.13 15.35
N LYS A 20 -1.63 8.47 14.43
CA LYS A 20 -2.20 7.57 13.41
C LYS A 20 -2.50 8.35 12.13
N LEU A 21 -2.28 7.70 10.98
CA LEU A 21 -2.64 8.23 9.67
C LEU A 21 -3.72 7.38 9.03
N HIS A 22 -4.59 8.03 8.25
CA HIS A 22 -5.62 7.35 7.46
C HIS A 22 -5.32 7.49 5.98
N PHE A 23 -5.19 6.39 5.24
CA PHE A 23 -5.00 6.41 3.79
C PHE A 23 -6.22 5.81 3.11
N SER A 24 -6.75 6.50 2.08
CA SER A 24 -7.90 6.02 1.31
C SER A 24 -7.44 5.27 0.07
N LEU A 25 -7.79 3.99 -0.07
CA LEU A 25 -7.53 3.21 -1.28
C LEU A 25 -8.66 3.38 -2.31
N LEU A 26 -8.29 3.84 -3.50
CA LEU A 26 -9.16 3.96 -4.67
C LEU A 26 -8.76 2.90 -5.70
N ASP A 27 -9.71 2.04 -6.06
CA ASP A 27 -9.54 1.03 -7.10
C ASP A 27 -9.98 1.60 -8.45
N PRO A 28 -9.05 1.85 -9.41
CA PRO A 28 -9.41 2.44 -10.70
C PRO A 28 -10.36 1.58 -11.52
N TYR A 29 -10.42 0.27 -11.27
CA TYR A 29 -11.35 -0.61 -11.98
C TYR A 29 -12.81 -0.35 -11.58
N LYS A 30 -13.04 0.09 -10.33
CA LYS A 30 -14.39 0.30 -9.76
C LYS A 30 -14.96 1.69 -10.01
N ILE A 31 -14.18 2.62 -10.57
CA ILE A 31 -14.64 3.98 -10.88
C ILE A 31 -15.42 3.97 -12.20
N GLY A 32 -16.70 4.35 -12.14
CA GLY A 32 -17.60 4.36 -13.31
C GLY A 32 -17.55 5.66 -14.10
N SER A 33 -17.27 6.80 -13.48
CA SER A 33 -17.22 8.10 -14.16
C SER A 33 -16.33 9.14 -13.47
N LYS A 34 -15.99 10.21 -14.20
CA LYS A 34 -15.26 11.38 -13.65
C LYS A 34 -16.00 12.03 -12.48
N SER A 35 -17.30 12.31 -12.64
CA SER A 35 -18.10 12.99 -11.61
C SER A 35 -18.22 12.16 -10.33
N GLU A 36 -18.31 10.84 -10.47
CA GLU A 36 -18.29 9.93 -9.32
C GLU A 36 -16.96 10.03 -8.56
N LEU A 37 -15.82 9.94 -9.26
CA LEU A 37 -14.51 10.05 -8.63
C LEU A 37 -14.30 11.40 -7.94
N GLU A 38 -14.67 12.50 -8.58
CA GLU A 38 -14.57 13.85 -7.99
C GLU A 38 -15.35 13.94 -6.67
N LYS A 39 -16.58 13.39 -6.63
CA LYS A 39 -17.40 13.36 -5.42
C LYS A 39 -16.76 12.51 -4.31
N ILE A 40 -16.28 11.32 -4.65
CA ILE A 40 -15.64 10.40 -3.70
C ILE A 40 -14.35 11.02 -3.16
N ALA A 41 -13.46 11.50 -4.03
CA ALA A 41 -12.20 12.11 -3.66
C ALA A 41 -12.40 13.33 -2.76
N LYS A 42 -13.37 14.19 -3.09
CA LYS A 42 -13.72 15.34 -2.26
C LYS A 42 -14.20 14.91 -0.88
N SER A 43 -15.10 13.93 -0.81
CA SER A 43 -15.65 13.45 0.47
C SER A 43 -14.56 12.86 1.36
N LEU A 44 -13.63 12.08 0.79
CA LEU A 44 -12.51 11.48 1.52
C LEU A 44 -11.49 12.53 2.00
N TYR A 45 -11.23 13.55 1.18
CA TYR A 45 -10.35 14.65 1.54
C TYR A 45 -10.95 15.50 2.66
N ASP A 46 -12.22 15.89 2.55
CA ASP A 46 -12.93 16.66 3.57
C ASP A 46 -13.05 15.88 4.89
N ALA A 47 -13.13 14.54 4.83
CA ALA A 47 -13.10 13.66 6.00
C ALA A 47 -11.72 13.52 6.66
N GLY A 48 -10.67 14.10 6.06
CA GLY A 48 -9.34 14.19 6.66
C GLY A 48 -8.39 13.04 6.32
N THR A 49 -8.55 12.37 5.16
CA THR A 49 -7.56 11.39 4.71
C THR A 49 -6.18 12.02 4.52
N ASP A 50 -5.12 11.34 4.96
CA ASP A 50 -3.75 11.86 4.92
C ASP A 50 -3.02 11.55 3.61
N ALA A 51 -3.48 10.55 2.85
CA ALA A 51 -2.98 10.19 1.52
C ALA A 51 -4.02 9.38 0.73
N PHE A 52 -3.92 9.42 -0.59
CA PHE A 52 -4.62 8.49 -1.48
C PHE A 52 -3.69 7.35 -1.88
N LEU A 53 -4.13 6.11 -1.67
CA LEU A 53 -3.58 4.95 -2.34
C LEU A 53 -4.40 4.70 -3.62
N VAL A 54 -3.73 4.37 -4.72
CA VAL A 54 -4.40 4.07 -5.98
C VAL A 54 -3.92 2.72 -6.50
N GLY A 55 -4.84 1.75 -6.57
CA GLY A 55 -4.49 0.37 -6.92
C GLY A 55 -5.64 -0.61 -6.76
N GLY A 56 -5.45 -1.81 -7.30
CA GLY A 56 -6.44 -2.90 -7.27
C GLY A 56 -5.86 -4.15 -7.91
N THR A 57 -6.38 -5.33 -7.55
CA THR A 57 -5.78 -6.62 -7.96
C THR A 57 -6.18 -7.05 -9.37
N LEU A 58 -7.40 -6.73 -9.82
CA LEU A 58 -7.96 -7.23 -11.08
C LEU A 58 -8.49 -6.09 -11.96
N GLY A 59 -8.26 -6.19 -13.27
CA GLY A 59 -8.86 -5.30 -14.27
C GLY A 59 -8.33 -3.87 -14.33
N VAL A 60 -7.34 -3.52 -13.50
CA VAL A 60 -6.70 -2.21 -13.53
C VAL A 60 -5.76 -2.11 -14.73
N SER A 61 -5.96 -1.10 -15.57
CA SER A 61 -5.07 -0.73 -16.67
C SER A 61 -4.33 0.56 -16.35
N LYS A 62 -3.21 0.83 -17.07
CA LYS A 62 -2.47 2.08 -16.92
C LYS A 62 -3.34 3.31 -17.21
N ASP A 63 -4.20 3.26 -18.24
CA ASP A 63 -5.07 4.39 -18.58
C ASP A 63 -6.06 4.71 -17.47
N LYS A 64 -6.64 3.69 -16.83
CA LYS A 64 -7.52 3.90 -15.67
C LYS A 64 -6.77 4.45 -14.47
N LEU A 65 -5.56 3.94 -14.21
CA LEU A 65 -4.68 4.46 -13.16
C LEU A 65 -4.35 5.94 -13.40
N ASP A 66 -3.91 6.28 -14.60
CA ASP A 66 -3.56 7.64 -15.00
C ASP A 66 -4.78 8.59 -14.92
N PHE A 67 -5.95 8.10 -15.31
CA PHE A 67 -7.21 8.85 -15.21
C PHE A 67 -7.52 9.22 -13.75
N VAL A 68 -7.47 8.23 -12.84
CA VAL A 68 -7.70 8.48 -11.41
C VAL A 68 -6.67 9.46 -10.86
N LEU A 69 -5.38 9.23 -11.11
CA LEU A 69 -4.30 10.09 -10.63
C LEU A 69 -4.42 11.53 -11.12
N SER A 70 -4.88 11.74 -12.36
CA SER A 70 -5.07 13.10 -12.92
C SER A 70 -6.16 13.87 -12.17
N ILE A 71 -7.25 13.22 -11.76
CA ILE A 71 -8.33 13.86 -11.01
C ILE A 71 -7.90 14.13 -9.56
N LEU A 72 -7.03 13.29 -9.01
CA LEU A 72 -6.50 13.49 -7.66
C LEU A 72 -5.42 14.58 -7.58
N GLU A 73 -4.95 15.14 -8.70
CA GLU A 73 -3.89 16.16 -8.72
C GLU A 73 -4.31 17.45 -7.98
N ASP A 74 -5.61 17.75 -7.94
CA ASP A 74 -6.18 18.93 -7.28
C ASP A 74 -6.05 18.89 -5.74
N TYR A 75 -5.74 17.72 -5.16
CA TYR A 75 -5.64 17.53 -3.72
C TYR A 75 -4.19 17.59 -3.22
N GLU A 76 -3.97 18.36 -2.16
CA GLU A 76 -2.64 18.65 -1.59
C GLU A 76 -2.11 17.58 -0.61
N ILE A 77 -2.52 16.33 -0.80
CA ILE A 77 -2.01 15.16 -0.08
C ILE A 77 -1.30 14.20 -1.06
N PRO A 78 -0.45 13.27 -0.59
CA PRO A 78 0.24 12.33 -1.45
C PRO A 78 -0.71 11.43 -2.24
N LYS A 79 -0.39 11.20 -3.52
CA LYS A 79 -0.98 10.13 -4.34
C LYS A 79 0.06 9.03 -4.49
N ILE A 80 -0.22 7.86 -3.94
CA ILE A 80 0.72 6.75 -3.86
C ILE A 80 0.15 5.56 -4.61
N ILE A 81 0.94 5.00 -5.53
CA ILE A 81 0.55 3.77 -6.22
C ILE A 81 0.62 2.60 -5.23
N PHE A 82 -0.46 1.81 -5.16
CA PHE A 82 -0.51 0.50 -4.51
C PHE A 82 -0.50 -0.58 -5.60
N PRO A 83 0.69 -1.04 -6.03
CA PRO A 83 0.82 -1.81 -7.25
C PRO A 83 0.37 -3.26 -7.06
N SER A 84 -0.30 -3.82 -8.07
CA SER A 84 -0.59 -5.26 -8.17
C SER A 84 0.15 -5.95 -9.31
N ASN A 85 0.76 -5.19 -10.23
CA ASN A 85 1.60 -5.68 -11.32
C ASN A 85 2.55 -4.58 -11.83
N ILE A 86 3.53 -4.96 -12.65
CA ILE A 86 4.57 -4.07 -13.19
C ILE A 86 4.06 -3.03 -14.21
N ASN A 87 2.87 -3.23 -14.79
CA ASN A 87 2.28 -2.31 -15.77
C ASN A 87 1.52 -1.14 -15.11
N LEU A 88 1.34 -1.18 -13.79
CA LEU A 88 0.65 -0.15 -13.01
C LEU A 88 1.64 0.83 -12.40
N ILE A 89 2.40 1.51 -13.25
CA ILE A 89 3.35 2.55 -12.86
C ILE A 89 3.04 3.82 -13.66
N SER A 90 2.95 4.96 -12.96
CA SER A 90 2.57 6.24 -13.56
C SER A 90 3.36 7.38 -12.96
N GLU A 91 3.93 8.21 -13.83
CA GLU A 91 4.61 9.46 -13.50
C GLU A 91 3.69 10.50 -12.84
N LYS A 92 2.37 10.28 -12.92
CA LYS A 92 1.32 11.05 -12.25
C LYS A 92 1.10 10.64 -10.80
N ALA A 93 1.96 9.81 -10.22
CA ALA A 93 1.97 9.58 -8.78
C ALA A 93 3.14 10.31 -8.11
N ASP A 94 2.97 10.69 -6.85
CA ASP A 94 4.05 11.25 -6.05
C ASP A 94 5.03 10.15 -5.59
N ALA A 95 4.50 8.95 -5.31
CA ALA A 95 5.25 7.79 -4.85
C ALA A 95 4.61 6.46 -5.27
N ILE A 96 5.35 5.37 -5.08
CA ILE A 96 4.88 3.98 -5.21
C ILE A 96 5.28 3.19 -3.97
N LEU A 97 4.35 2.41 -3.42
CA LEU A 97 4.70 1.41 -2.41
C LEU A 97 5.51 0.32 -3.12
N PHE A 98 6.79 0.22 -2.78
CA PHE A 98 7.70 -0.76 -3.35
C PHE A 98 7.58 -2.06 -2.56
N LEU A 99 6.43 -2.72 -2.73
CA LEU A 99 5.93 -3.84 -1.93
C LEU A 99 6.70 -5.12 -2.20
N SER A 100 7.43 -5.64 -1.22
CA SER A 100 7.96 -7.01 -1.25
C SER A 100 6.99 -7.93 -0.51
N LEU A 101 6.37 -8.90 -1.21
CA LEU A 101 5.45 -9.84 -0.59
C LEU A 101 6.25 -10.93 0.14
N LEU A 102 6.56 -10.67 1.41
CA LEU A 102 7.57 -11.42 2.17
C LEU A 102 7.18 -12.87 2.42
N ASN A 103 5.89 -13.14 2.57
CA ASN A 103 5.36 -14.48 2.76
C ASN A 103 4.86 -15.13 1.46
N SER A 104 5.35 -14.70 0.30
CA SER A 104 5.12 -15.41 -0.97
C SER A 104 6.00 -16.65 -1.09
N ASP A 105 5.48 -17.71 -1.69
CA ASP A 105 6.27 -18.85 -2.16
C ASP A 105 6.89 -18.64 -3.55
N ASP A 106 6.62 -17.49 -4.17
CA ASP A 106 7.12 -17.14 -5.49
C ASP A 106 8.08 -15.96 -5.41
N ILE A 107 9.35 -16.22 -5.74
CA ILE A 107 10.43 -15.23 -5.73
C ILE A 107 10.13 -14.02 -6.63
N TYR A 108 9.24 -14.20 -7.62
CA TYR A 108 8.77 -13.10 -8.45
C TYR A 108 8.13 -11.98 -7.62
N TYR A 109 7.27 -12.30 -6.64
CA TYR A 109 6.61 -11.29 -5.80
C TYR A 109 7.47 -10.79 -4.64
N VAL A 110 8.52 -11.55 -4.27
CA VAL A 110 9.48 -11.14 -3.25
C VAL A 110 10.45 -10.10 -3.81
N ILE A 111 11.01 -10.33 -5.00
CA ILE A 111 12.04 -9.44 -5.58
C ILE A 111 12.03 -9.36 -7.13
N GLY A 112 11.51 -10.37 -7.83
CA GLY A 112 11.58 -10.41 -9.29
C GLY A 112 10.87 -9.23 -9.98
N ALA A 113 9.66 -8.89 -9.52
CA ALA A 113 8.90 -7.75 -10.04
C ALA A 113 9.61 -6.41 -9.78
N HIS A 114 10.30 -6.28 -8.65
CA HIS A 114 11.08 -5.09 -8.27
C HIS A 114 12.23 -4.84 -9.23
N ILE A 115 12.94 -5.89 -9.62
CA ILE A 115 14.07 -5.81 -10.56
C ILE A 115 13.58 -5.25 -11.90
N VAL A 116 12.42 -5.71 -12.38
CA VAL A 116 11.83 -5.23 -13.63
C VAL A 116 11.29 -3.80 -13.49
N ALA A 117 10.68 -3.46 -12.36
CA ALA A 117 10.08 -2.15 -12.13
C ALA A 117 11.10 -1.03 -11.83
N ALA A 118 12.24 -1.35 -11.21
CA ALA A 118 13.19 -0.34 -10.71
C ALA A 118 13.72 0.63 -11.79
N PRO A 119 14.14 0.19 -13.00
CA PRO A 119 14.53 1.10 -14.07
C PRO A 119 13.39 2.03 -14.51
N ILE A 120 12.16 1.51 -14.57
CA ILE A 120 10.96 2.27 -14.95
C ILE A 120 10.67 3.35 -13.90
N ILE A 121 10.64 2.97 -12.61
CA ILE A 121 10.42 3.90 -11.49
C ILE A 121 11.48 5.01 -11.50
N LYS A 122 12.75 4.65 -11.73
CA LYS A 122 13.85 5.61 -11.81
C LYS A 122 13.67 6.59 -12.96
N MET A 123 13.28 6.11 -14.14
CA MET A 123 13.05 6.93 -15.33
C MET A 123 11.87 7.90 -15.13
N LEU A 124 10.79 7.44 -14.51
CA LEU A 124 9.59 8.25 -14.24
C LEU A 124 9.74 9.17 -13.02
N GLN A 125 10.87 9.06 -12.30
CA GLN A 125 11.18 9.84 -11.10
C GLN A 125 10.08 9.78 -10.04
N ILE A 126 9.49 8.59 -9.86
CA ILE A 126 8.52 8.32 -8.80
C ILE A 126 9.32 7.90 -7.57
N GLU A 127 8.92 8.34 -6.37
CA GLU A 127 9.59 7.94 -5.12
C GLU A 127 9.18 6.50 -4.75
N PRO A 128 10.10 5.51 -4.76
CA PRO A 128 9.79 4.20 -4.21
C PRO A 128 9.84 4.27 -2.68
N ILE A 129 8.83 3.70 -2.02
CA ILE A 129 8.78 3.54 -0.57
C ILE A 129 8.96 2.04 -0.26
N PRO A 130 10.16 1.58 0.16
CA PRO A 130 10.41 0.19 0.50
C PRO A 130 9.45 -0.28 1.59
N THR A 131 8.61 -1.25 1.27
CA THR A 131 7.51 -1.69 2.14
C THR A 131 7.46 -3.21 2.18
N GLY A 132 7.54 -3.78 3.38
CA GLY A 132 7.26 -5.20 3.60
C GLY A 132 5.76 -5.44 3.53
N TYR A 133 5.32 -6.32 2.63
CA TYR A 133 3.91 -6.66 2.44
C TYR A 133 3.68 -8.07 2.95
N ILE A 134 2.78 -8.22 3.92
CA ILE A 134 2.57 -9.48 4.63
C ILE A 134 1.08 -9.78 4.61
N ILE A 135 0.70 -10.92 4.02
CA ILE A 135 -0.69 -11.36 4.01
C ILE A 135 -1.02 -12.11 5.31
N VAL A 136 -2.08 -11.67 5.98
CA VAL A 136 -2.58 -12.22 7.23
C VAL A 136 -4.06 -12.62 7.08
N GLY A 137 -4.51 -13.56 7.90
CA GLY A 137 -5.93 -13.82 8.11
C GLY A 137 -6.68 -14.39 6.91
N HIS A 138 -7.60 -13.60 6.33
CA HIS A 138 -8.43 -14.05 5.21
C HIS A 138 -7.65 -14.11 3.88
N GLY A 139 -6.69 -13.21 3.71
CA GLY A 139 -5.81 -13.07 2.55
C GLY A 139 -6.45 -12.58 1.24
N GLY A 140 -7.69 -12.99 0.97
CA GLY A 140 -8.46 -12.57 -0.21
C GLY A 140 -7.76 -12.88 -1.54
N THR A 141 -8.14 -12.15 -2.59
CA THR A 141 -7.58 -12.34 -3.95
C THR A 141 -6.08 -12.09 -4.00
N ALA A 142 -5.55 -11.18 -3.18
CA ALA A 142 -4.12 -10.87 -3.13
C ALA A 142 -3.28 -12.08 -2.71
N ALA A 143 -3.76 -12.88 -1.74
CA ALA A 143 -3.08 -14.11 -1.33
C ALA A 143 -3.00 -15.14 -2.45
N HIS A 144 -4.13 -15.32 -3.16
CA HIS A 144 -4.23 -16.29 -4.24
C HIS A 144 -3.31 -15.93 -5.41
N VAL A 145 -3.39 -14.68 -5.89
CA VAL A 145 -2.55 -14.19 -7.00
C VAL A 145 -1.08 -14.16 -6.58
N GLY A 146 -0.78 -13.65 -5.38
CA GLY A 146 0.57 -13.51 -4.86
C GLY A 146 1.21 -14.79 -4.31
N ARG A 147 0.51 -15.94 -4.37
CA ARG A 147 0.99 -17.23 -3.82
C ARG A 147 1.49 -17.10 -2.38
N ALA A 148 0.71 -16.40 -1.54
CA ALA A 148 1.11 -16.10 -0.18
C ALA A 148 0.80 -17.27 0.78
N ARG A 149 1.76 -17.62 1.63
CA ARG A 149 1.53 -18.41 2.85
C ARG A 149 0.91 -17.50 3.90
N ILE A 150 -0.42 -17.48 3.91
CA ILE A 150 -1.21 -16.63 4.80
C ILE A 150 -0.84 -16.91 6.26
N ILE A 151 -0.52 -15.85 7.02
CA ILE A 151 -0.29 -15.95 8.46
C ILE A 151 -1.64 -15.92 9.17
N PRO A 152 -2.00 -16.91 10.00
CA PRO A 152 -3.23 -16.89 10.78
C PRO A 152 -3.35 -15.64 11.65
N TYR A 153 -4.57 -15.17 11.88
CA TYR A 153 -4.84 -13.97 12.68
C TYR A 153 -4.24 -14.07 14.10
N ASP A 154 -4.32 -15.25 14.69
CA ASP A 154 -3.87 -15.57 16.06
C ASP A 154 -2.37 -15.88 16.17
N ASN A 155 -1.63 -15.90 15.07
CA ASN A 155 -0.19 -16.15 15.07
C ASN A 155 0.63 -14.84 15.00
N TYR A 156 0.54 -14.05 16.07
CA TYR A 156 1.20 -12.74 16.15
C TYR A 156 2.73 -12.85 16.21
N GLU A 157 3.26 -13.90 16.81
CA GLU A 157 4.72 -14.15 16.87
C GLU A 157 5.31 -14.26 15.46
N LEU A 158 4.63 -14.97 14.55
CA LEU A 158 5.06 -15.09 13.17
C LEU A 158 4.95 -13.75 12.43
N ALA A 159 3.83 -13.02 12.59
CA ALA A 159 3.67 -11.70 11.98
C ALA A 159 4.74 -10.70 12.46
N LEU A 160 5.08 -10.74 13.75
CA LEU A 160 6.16 -9.95 14.33
C LEU A 160 7.53 -10.35 13.76
N ALA A 161 7.82 -11.65 13.63
CA ALA A 161 9.07 -12.12 13.03
C ALA A 161 9.25 -11.60 11.59
N TYR A 162 8.19 -11.59 10.78
CA TYR A 162 8.24 -10.98 9.44
C TYR A 162 8.44 -9.46 9.49
N THR A 163 7.80 -8.77 10.44
CA THR A 163 7.93 -7.32 10.63
C THR A 163 9.37 -6.95 11.00
N LEU A 164 9.98 -7.65 11.96
CA LEU A 164 11.38 -7.48 12.35
C LEU A 164 12.33 -7.81 11.20
N ALA A 165 12.05 -8.88 10.44
CA ALA A 165 12.84 -9.19 9.26
C ALA A 165 12.78 -8.07 8.22
N ALA A 166 11.61 -7.47 7.99
CA ALA A 166 11.46 -6.33 7.09
C ALA A 166 12.27 -5.11 7.56
N GLU A 167 12.24 -4.82 8.86
CA GLU A 167 13.03 -3.76 9.47
C GLU A 167 14.54 -4.00 9.30
N TYR A 168 15.03 -5.20 9.62
CA TYR A 168 16.45 -5.55 9.50
C TYR A 168 16.94 -5.55 8.04
N LEU A 169 16.04 -5.75 7.08
CA LEU A 169 16.30 -5.59 5.65
C LEU A 169 16.24 -4.12 5.18
N GLY A 170 15.97 -3.17 6.08
CA GLY A 170 15.95 -1.74 5.79
C GLY A 170 14.64 -1.24 5.16
N MET A 171 13.55 -2.00 5.26
CA MET A 171 12.25 -1.54 4.77
C MET A 171 11.71 -0.41 5.65
N ASN A 172 11.13 0.62 5.04
CA ASN A 172 10.68 1.80 5.77
C ASN A 172 9.27 1.66 6.35
N LEU A 173 8.46 0.77 5.78
CA LEU A 173 7.10 0.49 6.21
C LEU A 173 6.84 -1.01 6.19
N VAL A 174 5.86 -1.44 7.01
CA VAL A 174 5.26 -2.77 6.92
C VAL A 174 3.76 -2.60 6.73
N TYR A 175 3.20 -3.36 5.80
CA TYR A 175 1.78 -3.38 5.48
C TYR A 175 1.24 -4.78 5.75
N LEU A 176 0.38 -4.88 6.76
CA LEU A 176 -0.34 -6.11 7.11
C LEU A 176 -1.67 -6.15 6.37
N GLU A 177 -1.81 -7.07 5.42
CA GLU A 177 -2.97 -7.18 4.54
C GLU A 177 -3.85 -8.35 4.97
N ALA A 178 -5.05 -8.05 5.47
CA ALA A 178 -6.05 -9.05 5.83
C ALA A 178 -6.78 -9.66 4.61
N GLY A 179 -6.69 -9.02 3.44
CA GLY A 179 -7.39 -9.34 2.21
C GLY A 179 -8.59 -8.40 1.99
N SER A 180 -8.71 -7.85 0.77
CA SER A 180 -9.89 -7.06 0.39
C SER A 180 -11.17 -7.87 0.59
N GLY A 181 -12.13 -7.31 1.33
CA GLY A 181 -13.39 -7.97 1.67
C GLY A 181 -13.31 -8.92 2.86
N ALA A 182 -12.19 -8.95 3.59
CA ALA A 182 -12.09 -9.71 4.83
C ALA A 182 -13.21 -9.32 5.81
N PRO A 183 -13.81 -10.31 6.51
CA PRO A 183 -14.93 -10.05 7.41
C PRO A 183 -14.53 -9.25 8.66
N ARG A 184 -13.22 -9.19 8.97
CA ARG A 184 -12.63 -8.42 10.08
C ARG A 184 -11.25 -7.91 9.66
N GLY A 185 -10.84 -6.77 10.23
CA GLY A 185 -9.49 -6.23 10.06
C GLY A 185 -8.51 -6.82 11.07
N TYR A 186 -7.21 -6.84 10.73
CA TYR A 186 -6.15 -7.41 11.59
C TYR A 186 -6.00 -6.69 12.94
N PHE A 187 -6.29 -5.38 12.99
CA PHE A 187 -6.05 -4.55 14.19
C PHE A 187 -7.03 -4.79 15.35
N GLU A 188 -8.20 -5.40 15.15
CA GLU A 188 -9.12 -5.73 16.27
C GLU A 188 -8.52 -6.74 17.25
N GLU A 189 -7.51 -7.49 16.80
CA GLU A 189 -6.90 -8.57 17.56
C GLU A 189 -5.60 -8.16 18.26
N LEU A 190 -4.74 -7.36 17.61
CA LEU A 190 -3.50 -6.87 18.20
C LEU A 190 -3.72 -6.06 19.50
N TYR A 191 -4.78 -5.25 19.60
CA TYR A 191 -5.05 -4.45 20.80
C TYR A 191 -5.49 -5.27 22.01
N LYS A 192 -5.92 -6.53 21.83
CA LYS A 192 -6.29 -7.41 22.95
C LYS A 192 -5.07 -8.03 23.63
N GLN A 193 -3.92 -8.06 22.94
CA GLN A 193 -2.68 -8.61 23.46
C GLN A 193 -1.67 -7.48 23.72
N SER A 194 -1.83 -6.82 24.87
CA SER A 194 -0.98 -5.74 25.36
C SER A 194 0.46 -6.15 25.73
N GLU A 195 0.85 -7.40 25.48
CA GLU A 195 2.15 -7.97 25.87
C GLU A 195 3.23 -7.86 24.78
N LEU A 196 2.86 -7.50 23.55
CA LEU A 196 3.82 -7.38 22.43
C LEU A 196 4.77 -6.17 22.51
N LYS A 197 4.61 -5.29 23.50
CA LYS A 197 5.51 -4.14 23.72
C LYS A 197 6.91 -4.53 24.18
N GLU A 198 7.12 -5.76 24.68
CA GLU A 198 8.44 -6.21 25.13
C GLU A 198 9.33 -6.71 23.97
N TYR A 199 8.77 -6.87 22.78
CA TYR A 199 9.47 -7.42 21.60
C TYR A 199 9.61 -6.42 20.43
N ILE A 200 9.18 -5.16 20.59
CA ILE A 200 9.30 -4.06 19.62
C ILE A 200 10.10 -2.93 20.27
#